data_AF-A0A522USV0-F1
#
_entry.id   AF-A0A522USV0-F1
#
_cell.length_a   1.000
_cell.length_b   1.000
_cell.length_c   1.000
_cell.angle_alpha   90.00
_cell.angle_beta   90.00
_cell.angle_gamma   90.00
#
_symmetry.space_group_name_H-M   'P 1'
#
loop_
_entity.id
_entity.type
_entity.pdbx_description
1 polymer ?
#
loop_
_entity_poly.entity_id
_entity_poly.type
_entity_poly.pdbx_seq_one_letter_code
_entity_poly.pdbx_strand_id
1 'polypeptide(L)' 'MSTVSIRLPDSLHDTVRELSKKEHVSINQLITTALAEKISALMTEDYLAKRAKRGKRSKFEKAMSKVADIEPESRDRI' A
#
# COMPACT_ATOMS: atom_id res chain seq x y z
N MET A 1 -14.64 9.10 -17.63
CA MET A 1 -13.80 9.71 -16.58
C MET A 1 -14.46 10.99 -16.12
N SER A 2 -14.41 11.31 -14.83
CA SER A 2 -14.87 12.61 -14.31
C SER A 2 -13.70 13.60 -14.32
N THR A 3 -13.98 14.87 -14.62
CA THR A 3 -12.98 15.93 -14.55
C THR A 3 -12.95 16.52 -13.14
N VAL A 4 -11.75 16.69 -12.58
CA VAL A 4 -11.52 17.41 -11.32
C VAL A 4 -10.62 18.59 -11.60
N SER A 5 -11.07 19.80 -11.25
CA SER A 5 -10.28 21.02 -11.37
C SER A 5 -9.82 21.46 -9.99
N ILE A 6 -8.50 21.49 -9.77
CA ILE A 6 -7.87 21.87 -8.51
C ILE A 6 -6.79 22.93 -8.76
N ARG A 7 -6.58 23.81 -7.78
CA ARG A 7 -5.45 24.74 -7.76
C ARG A 7 -4.38 24.20 -6.82
N LEU A 8 -3.15 24.12 -7.30
CA LEU A 8 -1.99 23.71 -6.52
C LEU A 8 -1.13 24.94 -6.20
N PRO A 9 -0.45 24.97 -5.05
CA PRO A 9 0.65 25.91 -4.84
C PRO A 9 1.71 25.76 -5.93
N ASP A 10 2.33 26.87 -6.34
CA ASP A 10 3.31 26.88 -7.45
C ASP A 10 4.45 25.89 -7.22
N SER A 11 4.99 25.83 -5.99
CA SER A 11 6.06 24.90 -5.62
C SER A 11 5.69 23.43 -5.84
N LEU A 12 4.45 23.06 -5.55
CA LEU A 12 3.96 21.70 -5.73
C LEU A 12 3.73 21.41 -7.21
N HIS A 13 3.16 22.36 -7.94
CA HIS A 13 2.95 22.23 -9.38
C HIS A 13 4.28 22.06 -10.14
N ASP A 14 5.31 22.82 -9.79
CA ASP A 14 6.64 22.70 -10.39
C ASP A 14 7.28 21.35 -10.09
N THR A 15 7.18 20.89 -8.83
CA THR A 15 7.68 19.56 -8.44
C THR A 15 6.99 18.44 -9.22
N VAL A 16 5.66 18.49 -9.35
CA VAL A 16 4.89 17.50 -10.11
C VAL A 16 5.27 17.51 -11.59
N ARG A 17 5.52 18.69 -12.17
CA ARG A 17 5.99 18.85 -13.54
C ARG A 17 7.38 18.24 -13.77
N GLU A 18 8.30 18.42 -12.83
CA GLU A 18 9.64 17.81 -12.91
C GLU A 18 9.59 16.30 -12.81
N LEU A 19 8.82 15.77 -11.86
CA LEU A 19 8.61 14.34 -11.69
C LEU A 19 7.95 13.71 -12.91
N SER A 20 6.93 14.35 -13.49
CA SER A 20 6.24 13.80 -14.66
C SER A 20 7.17 13.69 -15.87
N LYS A 21 8.10 14.64 -16.04
CA LYS A 21 9.14 14.57 -17.08
C LYS A 21 10.10 13.41 -16.84
N LYS A 22 10.56 13.21 -15.60
CA LYS A 22 11.47 12.13 -15.21
C LYS A 22 10.84 10.75 -15.45
N GLU A 23 9.57 10.60 -15.10
CA GLU A 23 8.81 9.35 -15.26
C GLU A 23 8.24 9.18 -16.68
N HIS A 24 8.45 10.14 -17.59
CA HIS A 24 7.93 10.14 -18.95
C HIS A 24 6.40 9.95 -19.06
N VAL A 25 5.66 10.59 -18.15
CA VAL A 25 4.18 10.55 -18.10
C VAL A 25 3.59 11.96 -18.09
N SER A 26 2.30 12.07 -18.41
CA SER A 26 1.60 13.36 -18.25
C SER A 26 1.40 13.71 -16.77
N ILE A 27 1.31 15.00 -16.46
CA ILE A 27 0.97 15.49 -15.11
C ILE A 27 -0.34 14.86 -14.61
N ASN A 28 -1.37 14.80 -15.48
CA ASN A 28 -2.66 14.23 -15.12
C ASN A 28 -2.56 12.74 -14.78
N GLN A 29 -1.77 11.98 -15.54
CA GLN A 29 -1.54 10.56 -15.25
C GLN A 29 -0.79 10.40 -13.93
N LEU A 30 0.27 11.19 -13.69
CA LEU A 30 1.03 11.14 -12.45
C LEU A 30 0.13 11.44 -11.23
N ILE A 31 -0.68 12.51 -11.30
CA ILE A 31 -1.63 12.87 -10.23
C ILE A 31 -2.67 11.76 -10.02
N THR A 32 -3.20 11.20 -11.10
CA THR A 32 -4.22 10.13 -11.01
C THR A 32 -3.66 8.88 -10.34
N THR A 33 -2.45 8.46 -10.72
CA THR A 33 -1.76 7.31 -10.11
C THR A 33 -1.44 7.55 -8.65
N ALA A 34 -0.87 8.73 -8.32
CA ALA A 34 -0.54 9.08 -6.94
C ALA A 34 -1.80 9.13 -6.04
N LEU A 35 -2.92 9.64 -6.58
CA LEU A 35 -4.21 9.65 -5.90
C LEU A 35 -4.73 8.21 -5.68
N ALA A 36 -4.67 7.36 -6.71
CA ALA A 36 -5.09 5.97 -6.59
C ALA A 36 -4.26 5.21 -5.55
N GLU A 37 -2.94 5.43 -5.53
CA GLU A 37 -2.03 4.85 -4.54
C GLU A 37 -2.37 5.32 -3.12
N LYS A 38 -2.57 6.62 -2.92
CA LYS A 38 -2.93 7.18 -1.61
C LYS A 38 -4.27 6.61 -1.11
N ILE A 39 -5.27 6.50 -1.99
CA ILE A 39 -6.56 5.90 -1.65
C ILE A 39 -6.37 4.43 -1.26
N SER A 40 -5.61 3.66 -2.05
CA SER A 40 -5.33 2.25 -1.76
C SER A 40 -4.65 2.07 -0.41
N ALA A 41 -3.66 2.91 -0.08
CA ALA A 41 -2.96 2.89 1.20
C ALA A 41 -3.92 3.15 2.38
N LEU A 42 -4.75 4.20 2.30
CA LEU A 42 -5.72 4.53 3.34
C LEU A 42 -6.78 3.43 3.53
N MET A 43 -7.31 2.89 2.43
CA MET A 43 -8.28 1.78 2.50
C MET A 43 -7.66 0.51 3.10
N THR A 44 -6.39 0.24 2.79
CA THR A 44 -5.66 -0.91 3.33
C THR A 44 -5.43 -0.78 4.83
N GLU A 45 -5.01 0.40 5.29
CA GLU A 45 -4.87 0.71 6.72
C GLU A 45 -6.19 0.45 7.46
N ASP A 46 -7.29 0.99 6.97
CA ASP A 46 -8.62 0.81 7.54
C ASP A 46 -9.03 -0.68 7.60
N TYR A 47 -8.78 -1.42 6.52
CA TYR A 47 -9.06 -2.83 6.44
C TYR A 47 -8.26 -3.63 7.48
N LEU A 48 -6.95 -3.39 7.57
CA LEU A 48 -6.07 -4.05 8.53
C LEU A 48 -6.46 -3.70 9.97
N ALA A 49 -6.80 -2.45 10.26
CA ALA A 49 -7.27 -2.03 11.57
C ALA A 49 -8.58 -2.76 11.97
N LYS A 50 -9.54 -2.87 11.05
CA LYS A 50 -10.78 -3.63 11.27
C LYS A 50 -10.52 -5.12 11.48
N ARG A 51 -9.58 -5.72 10.74
CA ARG A 51 -9.18 -7.13 10.92
C ARG A 51 -8.45 -7.36 12.22
N ALA A 52 -7.57 -6.44 12.63
CA ALA A 52 -6.81 -6.51 13.87
C ALA A 52 -7.73 -6.56 15.09
N LYS A 53 -8.81 -5.76 15.10
CA LYS A 53 -9.85 -5.80 16.16
C LYS A 53 -10.50 -7.19 16.35
N ARG A 54 -10.50 -8.02 15.30
CA ARG A 54 -11.04 -9.40 15.34
C ARG A 54 -9.97 -10.42 15.73
N GLY A 55 -8.70 -10.04 15.73
CA GLY A 55 -7.57 -10.89 16.09
C GLY A 55 -7.49 -11.11 17.59
N LYS A 56 -7.04 -12.31 18.00
CA LYS A 56 -6.66 -12.60 19.39
C LYS A 56 -5.30 -13.28 19.37
N ARG A 57 -4.31 -12.66 20.01
CA ARG A 57 -2.92 -13.17 20.05
C ARG A 57 -2.84 -14.60 20.56
N SER A 58 -3.58 -14.93 21.63
CA SER A 58 -3.64 -16.29 22.18
C SER A 58 -4.17 -17.33 21.19
N LYS A 59 -5.14 -16.97 20.33
CA LYS A 59 -5.62 -17.88 19.27
C LYS A 59 -4.57 -18.12 18.20
N PHE A 60 -3.79 -17.08 17.87
CA PHE A 60 -2.67 -17.20 16.94
C PHE A 60 -1.59 -18.12 17.51
N GLU A 61 -1.15 -17.89 18.75
CA GLU A 61 -0.13 -18.73 19.41
C GLU A 61 -0.57 -20.19 19.55
N LYS A 62 -1.83 -20.42 19.91
CA LYS A 62 -2.41 -21.78 19.94
C LYS A 62 -2.46 -22.45 18.57
N ALA A 63 -2.57 -21.69 17.48
CA ALA A 63 -2.47 -22.25 16.14
C ALA A 63 -1.01 -22.57 15.80
N MET A 64 -0.08 -21.67 16.12
CA MET A 64 1.36 -21.85 15.89
C MET A 64 1.93 -23.02 16.69
N SER A 65 1.44 -23.30 17.89
CA SER A 65 1.89 -24.45 18.70
C SER A 65 1.53 -25.82 18.09
N LYS A 66 0.74 -25.84 17.00
CA LYS A 66 0.43 -27.07 16.26
C LYS A 66 1.44 -27.35 15.15
N VAL A 67 2.26 -26.37 14.80
CA VAL A 67 3.35 -26.55 13.83
C VAL A 67 4.42 -27.42 14.50
N ALA A 68 4.87 -28.46 13.80
CA ALA A 68 5.91 -29.33 14.30
C ALA A 68 7.23 -28.55 14.39
N ASP A 69 7.88 -28.61 15.56
CA ASP A 69 9.21 -28.04 15.78
C ASP A 69 10.27 -29.02 15.28
N ILE A 70 10.38 -29.15 13.96
CA ILE A 70 11.30 -30.06 13.28
C ILE A 70 12.02 -29.33 12.16
N GLU A 71 13.18 -29.88 11.79
CA GLU A 71 13.98 -29.35 10.69
C GLU A 71 13.16 -29.37 9.37
N PRO A 72 13.20 -28.29 8.57
CA PRO A 72 12.55 -28.26 7.27
C PRO A 72 13.07 -29.37 6.34
N GLU A 73 12.19 -29.88 5.49
CA GLU A 73 12.57 -30.79 4.41
C GLU A 73 13.63 -30.14 3.51
N SER A 74 14.49 -30.95 2.89
CA SER A 74 15.61 -30.44 2.08
C SER A 74 15.20 -29.48 0.95
N ARG A 75 13.97 -29.61 0.43
CA ARG A 75 13.41 -28.74 -0.62
C ARG A 75 12.88 -27.39 -0.10
N ASP A 76 12.63 -27.30 1.20
CA ASP A 76 12.08 -26.12 1.88
C ASP A 76 13.17 -25.31 2.61
N ARG A 77 14.43 -25.74 2.52
CA ARG A 77 15.60 -25.01 3.04
C ARG A 77 15.94 -23.86 2.07
N ILE A 78 16.17 -22.67 2.62
CA ILE A 78 16.57 -21.44 1.89
C ILE A 78 18.07 -21.45 1.60
#